data_AF-A0A1V9ZD93-F1
#
_entry.id   AF-A0A1V9ZD93-F1
#
_cell.length_a   1.000
_cell.length_b   1.000
_cell.length_c   1.000
_cell.angle_alpha   90.00
_cell.angle_beta   90.00
_cell.angle_gamma   90.00
#
_symmetry.space_group_name_H-M   'P 1'
#
loop_
_entity.id
_entity.type
_entity.pdbx_description
1 polymer ?
#
loop_
_entity_poly.entity_id
_entity_poly.type
_entity_poly.pdbx_seq_one_letter_code
_entity_poly.pdbx_strand_id
1 'polypeptide(L)'
;MAAHLVKLNSVLDDHAIDFQHRAPSPVDPARDRGIACVFSALEDPTFLDKLQRSAALKKAPTSLLVRLDKGVVSYLPPHASCVQHLPLLHTTYVRHGKRDVRMLARGNDVVKTFAFAAPIHAVEFVGAIDLLQHMDHLRQPRYLPDDTDPVLYKQLRATLEFATEMWTLALWQQLWPYSRLLESLTMALSLLRPSGPCPTAAELEQLRGLLDAAHDDFLPHASMHTMDDAPVLDGTKYYRASYVSLLVAKLRVLAIHVEFYTQLASCSA
;
A
#
# COMPACT_ATOMS: atom_id res chain seq x y z
N MET A 1 -17.42 12.89 -4.65
CA MET A 1 -16.56 11.93 -3.93
C MET A 1 -16.40 10.58 -4.65
N ALA A 2 -17.38 10.09 -5.42
CA ALA A 2 -17.24 8.82 -6.17
C ALA A 2 -16.12 8.77 -7.23
N ALA A 3 -15.87 9.86 -7.98
CA ALA A 3 -14.96 9.83 -9.13
C ALA A 3 -13.49 9.50 -8.79
N HIS A 4 -13.00 9.87 -7.60
CA HIS A 4 -11.61 9.61 -7.22
C HIS A 4 -11.39 8.22 -6.62
N LEU A 5 -12.40 7.68 -5.95
CA LEU A 5 -12.42 6.26 -5.56
C LEU A 5 -12.55 5.37 -6.79
N VAL A 6 -13.40 5.76 -7.75
CA VAL A 6 -13.46 5.13 -9.07
C VAL A 6 -12.12 5.27 -9.79
N LYS A 7 -11.42 6.41 -9.69
CA LYS A 7 -10.07 6.56 -10.24
C LYS A 7 -9.05 5.67 -9.52
N LEU A 8 -9.14 5.49 -8.20
CA LEU A 8 -8.27 4.56 -7.47
C LEU A 8 -8.54 3.15 -7.95
N ASN A 9 -9.80 2.71 -7.98
CA ASN A 9 -10.17 1.40 -8.46
C ASN A 9 -9.78 1.20 -9.94
N SER A 10 -9.94 2.22 -10.79
CA SER A 10 -9.45 2.23 -12.18
C SER A 10 -7.93 2.13 -12.23
N VAL A 11 -7.19 2.85 -11.39
CA VAL A 11 -5.74 2.69 -11.26
C VAL A 11 -5.43 1.23 -10.87
N LEU A 12 -6.14 0.66 -9.91
CA LEU A 12 -5.94 -0.74 -9.50
C LEU A 12 -6.32 -1.75 -10.60
N ASP A 13 -7.39 -1.50 -11.36
CA ASP A 13 -7.94 -2.37 -12.41
C ASP A 13 -7.15 -2.22 -13.74
N ASP A 14 -6.79 -1.01 -14.15
CA ASP A 14 -5.88 -0.73 -15.29
C ASP A 14 -4.48 -1.29 -15.02
N HIS A 15 -4.07 -1.39 -13.74
CA HIS A 15 -2.83 -2.07 -13.36
C HIS A 15 -2.96 -3.59 -13.23
N ALA A 16 -4.17 -4.13 -13.25
CA ALA A 16 -4.46 -5.56 -13.23
C ALA A 16 -4.63 -6.15 -14.63
N ILE A 17 -4.91 -5.33 -15.65
CA ILE A 17 -5.29 -5.81 -16.97
C ILE A 17 -4.61 -4.96 -18.04
N ASP A 18 -3.30 -5.13 -18.22
CA ASP A 18 -2.60 -4.70 -19.45
C ASP A 18 -2.27 -5.94 -20.29
N PHE A 19 -3.32 -6.57 -20.82
CA PHE A 19 -3.16 -7.65 -21.80
C PHE A 19 -3.14 -7.16 -23.25
N GLN A 20 -3.68 -5.99 -23.60
CA GLN A 20 -3.66 -5.50 -24.98
C GLN A 20 -3.72 -3.98 -25.05
N HIS A 21 -2.69 -3.39 -25.66
CA HIS A 21 -2.65 -2.05 -26.27
C HIS A 21 -3.86 -1.13 -25.99
N ARG A 22 -3.83 -0.37 -24.90
CA ARG A 22 -4.58 0.89 -24.81
C ARG A 22 -3.63 2.07 -24.84
N ALA A 23 -3.72 2.84 -25.92
CA ALA A 23 -3.11 4.15 -25.98
C ALA A 23 -3.61 4.99 -24.79
N PRO A 24 -2.75 5.82 -24.16
CA PRO A 24 -3.19 6.71 -23.11
C PRO A 24 -4.30 7.61 -23.67
N SER A 25 -5.48 7.56 -23.05
CA SER A 25 -6.57 8.50 -23.33
C SER A 25 -6.02 9.93 -23.18
N PRO A 26 -6.39 10.88 -24.06
CA PRO A 26 -5.89 12.25 -23.99
C PRO A 26 -6.55 12.95 -22.80
N VAL A 27 -5.98 12.75 -21.61
CA VAL A 27 -6.38 13.48 -20.41
C VAL A 27 -5.78 14.88 -20.52
N ASP A 28 -6.68 15.86 -20.58
CA ASP A 28 -6.38 17.29 -20.57
C ASP A 28 -5.32 17.62 -19.48
N PRO A 29 -4.12 18.11 -19.85
CA PRO A 29 -3.01 18.34 -18.91
C PRO A 29 -3.33 19.39 -17.84
N ALA A 30 -4.38 20.21 -18.03
CA ALA A 30 -4.88 21.14 -17.02
C ALA A 30 -5.69 20.46 -15.88
N ARG A 31 -5.96 19.15 -15.99
CA ARG A 31 -6.78 18.38 -15.03
C ARG A 31 -6.05 17.17 -14.44
N ASP A 32 -4.75 17.05 -14.64
CA ASP A 32 -4.02 15.93 -14.06
C ASP A 32 -4.10 16.03 -12.52
N ARG A 33 -4.60 14.96 -11.91
CA ARG A 33 -4.93 14.88 -10.48
C ARG A 33 -4.37 13.58 -9.96
N GLY A 34 -3.37 13.65 -9.09
CA GLY A 34 -2.72 12.46 -8.55
C GLY A 34 -3.44 11.91 -7.31
N ILE A 35 -3.27 10.61 -7.05
CA ILE A 35 -3.64 10.00 -5.77
C ILE A 35 -2.35 9.67 -5.04
N ALA A 36 -2.18 10.20 -3.84
CA ALA A 36 -0.95 10.04 -3.09
C ALA A 36 -1.18 9.97 -1.58
N CYS A 37 -0.17 9.52 -0.85
CA CYS A 37 -0.10 9.65 0.60
C CYS A 37 1.14 10.47 0.94
N VAL A 38 0.98 11.53 1.73
CA VAL A 38 2.09 12.36 2.20
C VAL A 38 2.32 12.12 3.68
N PHE A 39 3.58 11.96 4.03
CA PHE A 39 4.02 11.74 5.39
C PHE A 39 5.16 12.68 5.73
N SER A 40 5.24 13.04 7.01
CA SER A 40 6.36 13.78 7.58
C SER A 40 7.13 12.85 8.51
N ALA A 41 8.42 12.69 8.24
CA ALA A 41 9.31 11.86 9.04
C ALA A 41 10.68 12.50 9.22
N LEU A 42 11.40 12.14 10.26
CA LEU A 42 12.82 12.47 10.41
C LEU A 42 13.65 11.39 9.72
N GLU A 43 14.43 11.78 8.72
CA GLU A 43 15.44 10.92 8.10
C GLU A 43 16.59 10.66 9.09
N ASP A 44 17.07 9.43 9.18
CA ASP A 44 18.17 8.94 10.02
C ASP A 44 18.24 9.64 11.40
N PRO A 45 17.24 9.41 12.26
CA PRO A 45 17.13 10.08 13.55
C PRO A 45 18.17 9.52 14.53
N THR A 46 18.91 10.42 15.18
CA THR A 46 19.79 10.08 16.30
C THR A 46 18.98 9.82 17.58
N PHE A 47 19.63 9.25 18.60
CA PHE A 47 19.00 9.07 19.91
C PHE A 47 18.50 10.39 20.51
N LEU A 48 19.26 11.48 20.33
CA LEU A 48 18.88 12.81 20.81
C LEU A 48 17.66 13.35 20.05
N ASP A 49 17.56 13.12 18.75
CA ASP A 49 16.39 13.53 17.94
C ASP A 49 15.10 12.86 18.43
N LYS A 50 15.20 11.62 18.93
CA LYS A 50 14.07 10.88 19.50
C LYS A 50 13.68 11.35 20.90
N LEU A 51 14.64 11.88 21.66
CA LEU A 51 14.46 12.33 23.05
C LEU A 51 13.99 13.77 23.16
N GLN A 52 14.46 14.66 22.28
CA GLN A 52 14.26 16.09 22.42
C GLN A 52 12.91 16.54 21.82
N ARG A 53 11.97 16.90 22.71
CA ARG A 53 10.72 17.59 22.36
C ARG A 53 10.91 19.11 22.14
N SER A 54 12.04 19.69 22.55
CA SER A 54 12.31 21.13 22.49
C SER A 54 12.76 21.58 21.10
N ALA A 55 12.32 22.77 20.69
CA ALA A 55 12.39 23.27 19.31
C ALA A 55 13.80 23.67 18.81
N ALA A 56 14.78 23.81 19.71
CA ALA A 56 16.08 24.43 19.37
C ALA A 56 17.07 23.51 18.61
N LEU A 57 16.85 22.19 18.62
CA LEU A 57 17.73 21.18 18.00
C LEU A 57 16.98 20.23 17.06
N LYS A 58 15.71 20.54 16.71
CA LYS A 58 14.91 19.65 15.88
C LYS A 58 15.45 19.62 14.46
N LYS A 59 16.01 18.47 14.06
CA LYS A 59 16.24 18.12 12.65
C LYS A 59 14.95 18.42 11.87
N ALA A 60 15.10 19.13 10.76
CA ALA A 60 13.94 19.50 9.95
C ALA A 60 13.25 18.23 9.41
N PRO A 61 11.91 18.18 9.41
CA PRO A 61 11.18 17.03 8.91
C PRO A 61 11.36 16.88 7.40
N THR A 62 11.56 15.64 6.98
CA THR A 62 11.57 15.20 5.60
C THR A 62 10.14 14.86 5.17
N SER A 63 9.69 15.44 4.05
CA SER A 63 8.40 15.10 3.46
C SER A 63 8.57 13.88 2.53
N LEU A 64 7.86 12.81 2.83
CA LEU A 64 7.76 11.60 2.03
C LEU A 64 6.44 11.64 1.25
N LEU A 65 6.49 11.43 -0.06
CA LEU A 65 5.33 11.39 -0.96
C LEU A 65 5.28 10.01 -1.63
N VAL A 66 4.21 9.25 -1.35
CA VAL A 66 3.92 7.97 -1.97
C VAL A 66 2.82 8.16 -3.01
N ARG A 67 3.15 8.07 -4.29
CA ARG A 67 2.22 8.22 -5.41
C ARG A 67 1.62 6.87 -5.79
N LEU A 68 0.37 6.65 -5.40
CA LEU A 68 -0.37 5.42 -5.70
C LEU A 68 -0.71 5.31 -7.19
N ASP A 69 -0.93 6.45 -7.84
CA ASP A 69 -1.23 6.54 -9.28
C ASP A 69 -0.04 6.19 -10.17
N LYS A 70 1.18 6.57 -9.76
CA LYS A 70 2.41 6.32 -10.55
C LYS A 70 3.24 5.14 -10.05
N GLY A 71 2.97 4.63 -8.86
CA GLY A 71 3.79 3.59 -8.24
C GLY A 71 5.19 4.08 -7.86
N VAL A 72 5.29 5.32 -7.37
CA VAL A 72 6.59 5.94 -7.04
C VAL A 72 6.59 6.46 -5.61
N VAL A 73 7.69 6.24 -4.91
CA VAL A 73 7.97 6.88 -3.63
C VAL A 73 9.04 7.93 -3.84
N SER A 74 8.76 9.14 -3.40
CA SER A 74 9.64 10.30 -3.52
C SER A 74 9.75 11.00 -2.18
N TYR A 75 10.86 11.69 -1.96
CA TYR A 75 11.06 12.49 -0.77
C TYR A 75 11.93 13.69 -1.06
N LEU A 76 11.72 14.75 -0.28
CA LEU A 76 12.55 15.95 -0.32
C LEU A 76 13.33 16.03 1.00
N PRO A 77 14.63 15.69 1.00
CA PRO A 77 15.48 15.91 2.15
C PRO A 77 15.50 17.40 2.54
N PRO A 78 15.61 17.75 3.84
CA PRO A 78 15.46 19.13 4.29
C PRO A 78 16.51 20.11 3.77
N HIS A 79 17.64 19.60 3.29
CA HIS A 79 18.76 20.37 2.76
C HIS A 79 19.04 20.09 1.27
N ALA A 80 18.21 19.28 0.62
CA ALA A 80 18.37 18.97 -0.79
C ALA A 80 17.58 19.97 -1.65
N SER A 81 18.16 20.35 -2.77
CA SER A 81 17.51 21.17 -3.80
C SER A 81 16.67 20.34 -4.77
N CYS A 82 16.73 19.02 -4.69
CA CYS A 82 16.07 18.11 -5.63
C CYS A 82 15.33 16.99 -4.89
N VAL A 83 14.17 16.63 -5.44
CA VAL A 83 13.38 15.46 -5.01
C VAL A 83 14.17 14.19 -5.32
N GLN A 84 14.24 13.31 -4.34
CA GLN A 84 14.86 12.00 -4.49
C GLN A 84 13.79 10.92 -4.58
N HIS A 85 14.09 9.85 -5.31
CA HIS A 85 13.21 8.69 -5.42
C HIS A 85 13.72 7.54 -4.55
N LEU A 86 12.82 6.95 -3.77
CA LEU A 86 13.13 5.76 -3.01
C LEU A 86 12.84 4.52 -3.86
N PRO A 87 13.77 3.56 -3.95
CA PRO A 87 13.54 2.33 -4.69
C PRO A 87 12.41 1.52 -4.04
N LEU A 88 11.58 0.90 -4.86
CA LEU A 88 10.55 -0.07 -4.44
C LEU A 88 10.99 -1.50 -4.72
N LEU A 89 11.71 -1.72 -5.81
CA LEU A 89 12.28 -3.00 -6.19
C LEU A 89 13.50 -3.33 -5.34
N HIS A 90 13.65 -4.62 -4.99
CA HIS A 90 14.77 -5.16 -4.21
C HIS A 90 15.03 -4.49 -2.85
N THR A 91 14.03 -3.79 -2.32
CA THR A 91 14.08 -3.17 -1.00
C THR A 91 12.88 -3.60 -0.17
N THR A 92 13.08 -3.66 1.14
CA THR A 92 12.04 -4.00 2.09
C THR A 92 11.90 -2.87 3.09
N TYR A 93 10.67 -2.43 3.32
CA TYR A 93 10.37 -1.39 4.31
C TYR A 93 9.74 -2.06 5.52
N VAL A 94 10.46 -2.05 6.64
CA VAL A 94 10.05 -2.77 7.85
C VAL A 94 9.91 -1.78 8.98
N ARG A 95 8.78 -1.84 9.71
CA ARG A 95 8.64 -1.07 10.95
C ARG A 95 9.62 -1.59 12.00
N HIS A 96 10.35 -0.69 12.63
CA HIS A 96 11.25 -0.99 13.74
C HIS A 96 10.80 -0.22 14.98
N GLY A 97 10.04 -0.88 15.85
CA GLY A 97 9.37 -0.22 16.96
C GLY A 97 8.10 0.51 16.50
N LYS A 98 7.61 1.47 17.31
CA LYS A 98 6.28 2.05 17.10
C LYS A 98 6.21 3.09 15.98
N ARG A 99 7.30 3.81 15.72
CA ARG A 99 7.29 5.00 14.84
C ARG A 99 8.38 4.99 13.78
N ASP A 100 9.33 4.06 13.84
CA ASP A 100 10.44 4.05 12.91
C ASP A 100 10.14 3.04 11.79
N VAL A 101 10.53 3.39 10.57
CA VAL A 101 10.53 2.51 9.40
C VAL A 101 11.94 2.45 8.87
N ARG A 102 12.45 1.25 8.66
CA ARG A 102 13.77 1.01 8.07
C ARG A 102 13.61 0.55 6.63
N MET A 103 14.36 1.18 5.75
CA MET A 103 14.57 0.70 4.38
C MET A 103 15.76 -0.25 4.38
N LEU A 104 15.51 -1.51 4.06
CA LEU A 104 16.51 -2.57 3.96
C LEU A 104 16.82 -2.84 2.48
N ALA A 105 18.11 -2.90 2.14
CA ALA A 105 18.57 -3.41 0.85
C ALA A 105 18.55 -4.94 0.81
N ARG A 106 18.81 -5.49 -0.39
CA ARG A 106 19.04 -6.91 -0.58
C ARG A 106 20.21 -7.36 0.30
N GLY A 107 19.94 -8.26 1.26
CA GLY A 107 20.92 -8.69 2.27
C GLY A 107 20.62 -8.20 3.69
N ASN A 108 19.50 -7.50 3.91
CA ASN A 108 19.06 -6.94 5.19
C ASN A 108 19.90 -5.76 5.71
N ASP A 109 20.74 -5.17 4.87
CA ASP A 109 21.49 -3.97 5.22
C ASP A 109 20.55 -2.77 5.34
N VAL A 110 20.64 -2.05 6.46
CA VAL A 110 19.85 -0.84 6.69
C VAL A 110 20.43 0.29 5.85
N VAL A 111 19.66 0.73 4.85
CA VAL A 111 20.07 1.84 3.97
C VAL A 111 19.64 3.18 4.55
N LYS A 112 18.40 3.27 5.06
CA LYS A 112 17.81 4.48 5.66
C LYS A 112 16.84 4.14 6.76
N THR A 113 16.71 5.03 7.74
CA THR A 113 15.66 4.98 8.78
C THR A 113 14.83 6.24 8.76
N PHE A 114 13.51 6.11 8.85
CA PHE A 114 12.57 7.22 8.94
C PHE A 114 11.80 7.14 10.26
N ALA A 115 11.86 8.16 11.12
CA ALA A 115 11.02 8.26 12.31
C ALA A 115 9.81 9.15 12.06
N PHE A 116 8.62 8.57 12.14
CA PHE A 116 7.36 9.25 11.92
C PHE A 116 6.86 9.96 13.18
N ALA A 117 6.11 11.04 13.01
CA ALA A 117 5.52 11.78 14.12
C ALA A 117 4.56 10.91 14.97
N ALA A 118 3.80 10.02 14.31
CA ALA A 118 2.81 9.16 14.94
C ALA A 118 2.93 7.70 14.45
N PRO A 119 2.62 6.71 15.31
CA PRO A 119 2.65 5.29 14.93
C PRO A 119 1.78 4.97 13.72
N ILE A 120 0.58 5.55 13.66
CA ILE A 120 -0.36 5.35 12.56
C ILE A 120 0.23 5.75 11.20
N HIS A 121 1.02 6.82 11.14
CA HIS A 121 1.68 7.24 9.90
C HIS A 121 2.74 6.24 9.42
N ALA A 122 3.47 5.61 10.35
CA ALA A 122 4.44 4.56 10.00
C ALA A 122 3.72 3.32 9.44
N VAL A 123 2.55 2.97 9.99
CA VAL A 123 1.71 1.86 9.49
C VAL A 123 1.12 2.20 8.12
N GLU A 124 0.55 3.40 7.94
CA GLU A 124 0.04 3.87 6.64
C GLU A 124 1.14 3.87 5.57
N PHE A 125 2.33 4.35 5.91
CA PHE A 125 3.46 4.41 4.98
C PHE A 125 3.90 3.03 4.52
N VAL A 126 4.14 2.09 5.46
CA VAL A 126 4.52 0.71 5.10
C VAL A 126 3.40 0.04 4.32
N GLY A 127 2.14 0.19 4.75
CA GLY A 127 0.99 -0.34 4.02
C GLY A 127 0.91 0.19 2.58
N ALA A 128 1.16 1.48 2.36
CA ALA A 128 1.17 2.07 1.02
C ALA A 128 2.32 1.53 0.16
N ILE A 129 3.51 1.34 0.73
CA ILE A 129 4.65 0.73 0.03
C ILE A 129 4.34 -0.72 -0.36
N ASP A 130 3.83 -1.52 0.57
CA ASP A 130 3.49 -2.92 0.31
C ASP A 130 2.47 -3.04 -0.82
N LEU A 131 1.49 -2.13 -0.86
CA LEU A 131 0.52 -2.04 -1.95
C LEU A 131 1.22 -1.73 -3.29
N LEU A 132 2.12 -0.75 -3.32
CA LEU A 132 2.86 -0.43 -4.55
C LEU A 132 3.72 -1.60 -5.03
N GLN A 133 4.40 -2.29 -4.11
CA GLN A 133 5.19 -3.48 -4.43
C GLN A 133 4.31 -4.63 -4.95
N HIS A 134 3.11 -4.80 -4.40
CA HIS A 134 2.15 -5.81 -4.88
C HIS A 134 1.66 -5.46 -6.29
N MET A 135 1.26 -4.21 -6.53
CA MET A 135 0.82 -3.76 -7.85
C MET A 135 1.93 -3.91 -8.88
N ASP A 136 3.17 -3.57 -8.55
CA ASP A 136 4.31 -3.73 -9.45
C ASP A 136 4.59 -5.22 -9.77
N HIS A 137 4.41 -6.12 -8.81
CA HIS A 137 4.50 -7.56 -9.04
C HIS A 137 3.43 -8.06 -10.02
N LEU A 138 2.17 -7.65 -9.84
CA LEU A 138 1.06 -8.07 -10.72
C LEU A 138 1.19 -7.54 -12.15
N ARG A 139 1.82 -6.37 -12.33
CA ARG A 139 2.12 -5.81 -13.67
C ARG A 139 3.13 -6.64 -14.46
N GLN A 140 3.85 -7.56 -13.82
CA GLN A 140 4.84 -8.41 -14.47
C GLN A 140 4.36 -9.87 -14.46
N PRO A 141 3.29 -10.20 -15.20
CA PRO A 141 2.62 -11.51 -15.13
C PRO A 141 3.52 -12.68 -15.54
N ARG A 142 4.64 -12.41 -16.24
CA ARG A 142 5.66 -13.42 -16.57
C ARG A 142 6.36 -14.03 -15.36
N TYR A 143 6.20 -13.45 -14.17
CA TYR A 143 6.81 -13.91 -12.93
C TYR A 143 5.78 -14.41 -11.90
N LEU A 144 4.50 -14.54 -12.29
CA LEU A 144 3.52 -15.21 -11.44
C LEU A 144 3.85 -16.71 -11.44
N PRO A 145 4.09 -17.30 -10.26
CA PRO A 145 4.49 -18.70 -10.19
C PRO A 145 3.29 -19.62 -10.46
N ASP A 146 3.52 -20.68 -11.24
CA ASP A 146 2.48 -21.65 -11.64
C ASP A 146 1.96 -22.50 -10.46
N ASP A 147 2.79 -22.73 -9.42
CA ASP A 147 2.48 -23.70 -8.34
C ASP A 147 2.47 -23.11 -6.92
N THR A 148 3.42 -22.24 -6.58
CA THR A 148 3.56 -21.71 -5.21
C THR A 148 3.79 -20.23 -5.27
N ASP A 149 2.82 -19.45 -4.79
CA ASP A 149 2.99 -18.01 -4.72
C ASP A 149 3.28 -17.48 -3.31
N PRO A 150 4.57 -17.34 -2.96
CA PRO A 150 4.95 -16.72 -1.70
C PRO A 150 4.55 -15.23 -1.66
N VAL A 151 4.29 -14.58 -2.80
CA VAL A 151 3.92 -13.17 -2.86
C VAL A 151 2.47 -12.98 -2.40
N LEU A 152 1.52 -13.76 -2.89
CA LEU A 152 0.13 -13.73 -2.41
C LEU A 152 0.06 -13.93 -0.90
N TYR A 153 0.76 -14.95 -0.37
CA TYR A 153 0.82 -15.19 1.07
C TYR A 153 1.43 -14.00 1.83
N LYS A 154 2.57 -13.48 1.34
CA LYS A 154 3.24 -12.32 1.95
C LYS A 154 2.31 -11.10 1.98
N GLN A 155 1.62 -10.81 0.89
CA GLN A 155 0.76 -9.62 0.76
C GLN A 155 -0.54 -9.74 1.56
N LEU A 156 -1.12 -10.94 1.65
CA LEU A 156 -2.27 -11.18 2.51
C LEU A 156 -1.89 -11.05 3.98
N ARG A 157 -0.73 -11.58 4.37
CA ARG A 157 -0.18 -11.41 5.72
C ARG A 157 0.10 -9.93 6.02
N ALA A 158 0.73 -9.19 5.12
CA ALA A 158 0.99 -7.77 5.29
C ALA A 158 -0.32 -6.97 5.42
N THR A 159 -1.37 -7.37 4.70
CA THR A 159 -2.71 -6.75 4.80
C THR A 159 -3.39 -7.06 6.14
N LEU A 160 -3.26 -8.28 6.66
CA LEU A 160 -3.71 -8.64 8.01
C LEU A 160 -2.96 -7.86 9.09
N GLU A 161 -1.63 -7.74 8.98
CA GLU A 161 -0.81 -6.97 9.91
C GLU A 161 -1.22 -5.48 9.88
N PHE A 162 -1.42 -4.91 8.69
CA PHE A 162 -1.95 -3.55 8.51
C PHE A 162 -3.32 -3.37 9.18
N ALA A 163 -4.28 -4.28 8.90
CA ALA A 163 -5.62 -4.22 9.45
C ALA A 163 -5.60 -4.33 10.98
N THR A 164 -4.76 -5.20 11.54
CA THR A 164 -4.60 -5.38 13.00
C THR A 164 -4.06 -4.11 13.66
N GLU A 165 -3.03 -3.49 13.07
CA GLU A 165 -2.46 -2.24 13.57
C GLU A 165 -3.45 -1.09 13.47
N MET A 166 -4.23 -1.01 12.38
CA MET A 166 -5.29 0.00 12.26
C MET A 166 -6.45 -0.26 13.23
N TRP A 167 -6.79 -1.52 13.49
CA TRP A 167 -7.78 -1.91 14.48
C TRP A 167 -7.48 -1.33 15.86
N THR A 168 -6.20 -1.31 16.22
CA THR A 168 -5.72 -0.82 17.52
C THR A 168 -5.43 0.69 17.53
N LEU A 169 -4.74 1.21 16.51
CA LEU A 169 -4.25 2.59 16.48
C LEU A 169 -5.24 3.59 15.88
N ALA A 170 -5.99 3.19 14.85
CA ALA A 170 -6.99 4.03 14.18
C ALA A 170 -8.40 3.83 14.76
N LEU A 171 -8.50 3.06 15.86
CA LEU A 171 -9.73 2.78 16.60
C LEU A 171 -10.85 2.19 15.72
N TRP A 172 -10.50 1.43 14.67
CA TRP A 172 -11.51 0.75 13.84
C TRP A 172 -12.41 -0.16 14.68
N GLN A 173 -11.89 -0.74 15.76
CA GLN A 173 -12.68 -1.53 16.70
C GLN A 173 -13.87 -0.75 17.31
N GLN A 174 -13.73 0.57 17.47
CA GLN A 174 -14.80 1.42 18.00
C GLN A 174 -15.77 1.85 16.91
N LEU A 175 -15.27 2.03 15.68
CA LEU A 175 -16.05 2.47 14.53
C LEU A 175 -16.85 1.32 13.89
N TRP A 176 -16.30 0.10 13.90
CA TRP A 176 -16.89 -1.09 13.30
C TRP A 176 -16.78 -2.30 14.24
N PRO A 177 -17.42 -2.26 15.42
CA PRO A 177 -17.29 -3.33 16.43
C PRO A 177 -17.81 -4.70 15.98
N TYR A 178 -18.66 -4.74 14.96
CA TYR A 178 -19.24 -5.96 14.39
C TYR A 178 -18.55 -6.43 13.10
N SER A 179 -17.52 -5.72 12.64
CA SER A 179 -16.80 -6.14 11.44
C SER A 179 -16.01 -7.41 11.72
N ARG A 180 -16.12 -8.38 10.82
CA ARG A 180 -15.35 -9.63 10.84
C ARG A 180 -14.02 -9.54 10.09
N LEU A 181 -13.57 -8.34 9.72
CA LEU A 181 -12.39 -8.12 8.87
C LEU A 181 -11.17 -8.97 9.28
N LEU A 182 -10.78 -8.91 10.57
CA LEU A 182 -9.60 -9.64 11.05
C LEU A 182 -9.79 -11.16 11.01
N GLU A 183 -11.00 -11.64 11.32
CA GLU A 183 -11.35 -13.06 11.26
C GLU A 183 -11.32 -13.54 9.80
N SER A 184 -11.94 -12.78 8.89
CA SER A 184 -11.96 -13.06 7.45
C SER A 184 -10.55 -13.10 6.86
N LEU A 185 -9.69 -12.13 7.20
CA LEU A 185 -8.30 -12.10 6.73
C LEU A 185 -7.45 -13.23 7.33
N THR A 186 -7.69 -13.61 8.58
CA THR A 186 -7.03 -14.76 9.20
C THR A 186 -7.45 -16.07 8.55
N MET A 187 -8.75 -16.23 8.28
CA MET A 187 -9.28 -17.40 7.58
C MET A 187 -8.76 -17.47 6.14
N ALA A 188 -8.76 -16.34 5.43
CA ALA A 188 -8.15 -16.21 4.10
C ALA A 188 -6.69 -16.65 4.12
N LEU A 189 -5.91 -16.21 5.12
CA LEU A 189 -4.51 -16.61 5.25
C LEU A 189 -4.35 -18.10 5.54
N SER A 190 -5.27 -18.72 6.28
CA SER A 190 -5.24 -20.16 6.57
C SER A 190 -5.47 -21.06 5.35
N LEU A 191 -6.16 -20.53 4.33
CA LEU A 191 -6.32 -21.20 3.03
C LEU A 191 -5.01 -21.22 2.23
N LEU A 192 -4.09 -20.30 2.53
CA LEU A 192 -2.78 -20.21 1.88
C LEU A 192 -1.70 -20.86 2.74
N ARG A 193 -0.89 -21.73 2.14
CA ARG A 193 0.29 -22.30 2.81
C ARG A 193 1.54 -21.58 2.34
N PRO A 194 2.44 -21.14 3.25
CA PRO A 194 3.66 -20.40 2.87
C PRO A 194 4.59 -21.14 1.89
N SER A 195 4.52 -22.47 1.85
CA SER A 195 5.35 -23.34 1.01
C SER A 195 4.59 -24.62 0.60
N GLY A 196 3.26 -24.55 0.59
CA GLY A 196 2.41 -25.68 0.21
C GLY A 196 1.96 -25.59 -1.24
N PRO A 197 1.35 -26.65 -1.80
CA PRO A 197 0.86 -26.63 -3.18
C PRO A 197 -0.15 -25.50 -3.41
N CYS A 198 -0.32 -25.14 -4.69
CA CYS A 198 -1.30 -24.15 -5.13
C CYS A 198 -2.68 -24.46 -4.51
N PRO A 199 -3.42 -23.46 -4.02
CA PRO A 199 -4.76 -23.68 -3.49
C PRO A 199 -5.66 -24.28 -4.58
N THR A 200 -6.54 -25.19 -4.19
CA THR A 200 -7.55 -25.76 -5.08
C THR A 200 -8.49 -24.67 -5.59
N ALA A 201 -9.17 -24.92 -6.72
CA ALA A 201 -10.15 -23.96 -7.26
C ALA A 201 -11.21 -23.54 -6.23
N ALA A 202 -11.69 -24.49 -5.41
CA ALA A 202 -12.63 -24.20 -4.33
C ALA A 202 -12.03 -23.31 -3.22
N GLU A 203 -10.76 -23.52 -2.86
CA GLU A 203 -10.05 -22.66 -1.89
C GLU A 203 -9.81 -21.24 -2.46
N LEU A 204 -9.51 -21.13 -3.76
CA LEU A 204 -9.37 -19.84 -4.44
C LEU A 204 -10.71 -19.08 -4.51
N GLU A 205 -11.81 -19.76 -4.82
CA GLU A 205 -13.15 -19.16 -4.80
C GLU A 205 -13.54 -18.70 -3.39
N GLN A 206 -13.28 -19.53 -2.37
CA GLN A 206 -13.54 -19.17 -0.99
C GLN A 206 -12.68 -17.97 -0.55
N LEU A 207 -11.40 -17.96 -0.90
CA LEU A 207 -10.47 -16.86 -0.63
C LEU A 207 -10.97 -15.56 -1.28
N ARG A 208 -11.34 -15.61 -2.55
CA ARG A 208 -11.91 -14.47 -3.27
C ARG A 208 -13.18 -13.96 -2.60
N GLY A 209 -14.11 -14.85 -2.24
CA GLY A 209 -15.34 -14.47 -1.55
C GLY A 209 -15.11 -13.74 -0.22
N LEU A 210 -14.09 -14.15 0.56
CA LEU A 210 -13.72 -13.47 1.80
C LEU A 210 -13.14 -12.07 1.56
N LEU A 211 -12.33 -11.92 0.52
CA LEU A 211 -11.72 -10.64 0.16
C LEU A 211 -12.76 -9.67 -0.39
N ASP A 212 -13.66 -10.14 -1.26
CA ASP A 212 -14.73 -9.33 -1.84
C ASP A 212 -15.73 -8.89 -0.77
N ALA A 213 -16.13 -9.78 0.16
CA ALA A 213 -17.00 -9.41 1.27
C ALA A 213 -16.36 -8.33 2.17
N ALA A 214 -15.08 -8.49 2.52
CA ALA A 214 -14.35 -7.49 3.31
C ALA A 214 -14.19 -6.16 2.56
N HIS A 215 -13.98 -6.21 1.24
CA HIS A 215 -13.91 -5.02 0.40
C HIS A 215 -15.22 -4.26 0.41
N ASP A 216 -16.35 -4.96 0.21
CA ASP A 216 -17.67 -4.36 0.13
C ASP A 216 -18.14 -3.76 1.46
N ASP A 217 -17.74 -4.36 2.59
CA ASP A 217 -18.00 -3.82 3.92
C ASP A 217 -17.29 -2.47 4.16
N PHE A 218 -16.07 -2.30 3.64
CA PHE A 218 -15.22 -1.11 3.91
C PHE A 218 -15.23 -0.06 2.79
N LEU A 219 -15.60 -0.43 1.56
CA LEU A 219 -15.66 0.48 0.41
C LEU A 219 -16.54 1.72 0.66
N PRO A 220 -17.76 1.62 1.27
CA PRO A 220 -18.60 2.79 1.55
C PRO A 220 -17.94 3.80 2.50
N HIS A 221 -16.95 3.36 3.28
CA HIS A 221 -16.22 4.15 4.25
C HIS A 221 -14.89 4.68 3.72
N ALA A 222 -14.48 4.27 2.52
CA ALA A 222 -13.32 4.82 1.84
C ALA A 222 -13.56 6.30 1.51
N SER A 223 -12.55 7.13 1.75
CA SER A 223 -12.62 8.58 1.54
C SER A 223 -11.31 9.13 1.00
N MET A 224 -11.43 10.21 0.23
CA MET A 224 -10.29 10.94 -0.28
C MET A 224 -10.41 12.41 0.06
N HIS A 225 -9.29 13.00 0.47
CA HIS A 225 -9.21 14.40 0.89
C HIS A 225 -8.29 15.17 -0.06
N THR A 226 -8.71 16.35 -0.49
CA THR A 226 -7.84 17.21 -1.29
C THR A 226 -6.62 17.63 -0.48
N MET A 227 -5.45 17.63 -1.11
CA MET A 227 -4.22 18.12 -0.54
C MET A 227 -3.95 19.53 -1.08
N ASP A 228 -4.10 20.52 -0.22
CA ASP A 228 -3.92 21.93 -0.62
C ASP A 228 -2.45 22.39 -0.49
N ASP A 229 -1.66 21.77 0.40
CA ASP A 229 -0.26 22.15 0.66
C ASP A 229 0.65 20.92 0.86
N ALA A 230 1.28 20.41 -0.20
CA ALA A 230 2.48 19.60 -0.02
C ALA A 230 3.65 20.13 -0.87
N PRO A 231 4.83 20.35 -0.28
CA PRO A 231 5.98 20.98 -0.93
C PRO A 231 6.65 20.10 -2.00
N VAL A 232 6.30 18.81 -2.06
CA VAL A 232 6.85 17.80 -3.00
C VAL A 232 5.95 17.66 -4.25
N LEU A 233 4.94 18.52 -4.41
CA LEU A 233 3.96 18.40 -5.49
C LEU A 233 4.39 19.24 -6.72
N ASP A 234 4.51 18.59 -7.88
CA ASP A 234 4.86 19.18 -9.19
C ASP A 234 3.83 20.17 -9.76
N GLY A 235 3.18 20.99 -8.92
CA GLY A 235 2.07 21.88 -9.30
C GLY A 235 0.76 21.15 -9.65
N THR A 236 0.72 19.82 -9.52
CA THR A 236 -0.47 18.98 -9.70
C THR A 236 -1.34 19.00 -8.43
N LYS A 237 -2.68 18.95 -8.58
CA LYS A 237 -3.57 18.76 -7.41
C LYS A 237 -3.57 17.29 -7.00
N TYR A 238 -3.35 17.00 -5.73
CA TYR A 238 -3.33 15.63 -5.21
C TYR A 238 -4.50 15.37 -4.27
N TYR A 239 -4.91 14.10 -4.21
CA TYR A 239 -5.86 13.59 -3.23
C TYR A 239 -5.16 12.61 -2.31
N ARG A 240 -5.31 12.83 -0.99
CA ARG A 240 -4.89 11.90 0.04
C ARG A 240 -5.93 10.80 0.19
N ALA A 241 -5.52 9.56 -0.05
CA ALA A 241 -6.31 8.38 0.28
C ALA A 241 -6.36 8.21 1.82
N SER A 242 -7.55 7.98 2.37
CA SER A 242 -7.68 7.59 3.78
C SER A 242 -7.09 6.21 4.03
N TYR A 243 -6.77 5.88 5.29
CA TYR A 243 -6.33 4.54 5.67
C TYR A 243 -7.36 3.45 5.31
N VAL A 244 -8.66 3.78 5.27
CA VAL A 244 -9.72 2.85 4.81
C VAL A 244 -9.63 2.65 3.30
N SER A 245 -9.41 3.72 2.54
CA SER A 245 -9.19 3.61 1.09
C SER A 245 -7.97 2.76 0.77
N LEU A 246 -6.92 2.85 1.59
CA LEU A 246 -5.73 2.02 1.46
C LEU A 246 -6.03 0.54 1.76
N LEU A 247 -6.85 0.24 2.78
CA LEU A 247 -7.32 -1.13 3.05
C LEU A 247 -8.10 -1.69 1.84
N VAL A 248 -9.09 -0.93 1.37
CA VAL A 248 -9.94 -1.31 0.24
C VAL A 248 -9.10 -1.58 -1.00
N ALA A 249 -8.09 -0.72 -1.27
CA ALA A 249 -7.15 -0.94 -2.34
C ALA A 249 -6.34 -2.24 -2.18
N LYS A 250 -5.83 -2.53 -0.97
CA LYS A 250 -5.13 -3.80 -0.69
C LYS A 250 -6.01 -5.01 -0.90
N LEU A 251 -7.25 -4.99 -0.40
CA LEU A 251 -8.21 -6.08 -0.59
C LEU A 251 -8.51 -6.30 -2.07
N ARG A 252 -8.70 -5.22 -2.83
CA ARG A 252 -8.96 -5.29 -4.27
C ARG A 252 -7.78 -5.90 -5.04
N VAL A 253 -6.55 -5.47 -4.76
CA VAL A 253 -5.35 -6.02 -5.41
C VAL A 253 -5.13 -7.49 -5.04
N LEU A 254 -5.46 -7.91 -3.82
CA LEU A 254 -5.46 -9.32 -3.44
C LEU A 254 -6.51 -10.13 -4.20
N ALA A 255 -7.73 -9.61 -4.35
CA ALA A 255 -8.79 -10.29 -5.12
C ALA A 255 -8.40 -10.46 -6.58
N ILE A 256 -7.80 -9.42 -7.19
CA ILE A 256 -7.23 -9.47 -8.53
C ILE A 256 -6.11 -10.51 -8.62
N HIS A 257 -5.24 -10.59 -7.60
CA HIS A 257 -4.17 -11.58 -7.57
C HIS A 257 -4.73 -13.01 -7.60
N VAL A 258 -5.76 -13.28 -6.81
CA VAL A 258 -6.47 -14.57 -6.80
C VAL A 258 -7.13 -14.84 -8.16
N GLU A 259 -7.68 -13.80 -8.80
CA GLU A 259 -8.34 -13.93 -10.10
C GLU A 259 -7.40 -14.40 -11.20
N PHE A 260 -6.12 -14.00 -11.20
CA PHE A 260 -5.12 -14.53 -12.13
C PHE A 260 -5.03 -16.07 -12.09
N TYR A 261 -5.08 -16.67 -10.90
CA TYR A 261 -5.05 -18.13 -10.76
C TYR A 261 -6.33 -18.78 -11.30
N THR A 262 -7.49 -18.17 -11.06
CA THR A 262 -8.77 -18.70 -11.57
C THR A 262 -8.86 -18.63 -13.10
N GLN A 263 -8.32 -17.58 -13.72
CA GLN A 263 -8.28 -17.44 -15.17
C GLN A 263 -7.28 -18.41 -15.81
N LEU A 264 -6.09 -18.60 -15.22
CA LEU A 264 -5.12 -19.59 -15.68
C LEU A 264 -5.67 -21.02 -15.63
N ALA A 265 -6.40 -21.38 -14.56
CA ALA A 265 -7.04 -22.69 -14.44
C ALA A 265 -8.15 -22.93 -15.49
N SER A 266 -8.80 -21.86 -15.98
CA SER A 266 -9.83 -21.96 -17.02
C SER A 266 -9.27 -22.08 -18.44
N CYS A 267 -8.04 -21.63 -18.68
CA CYS A 267 -7.37 -21.70 -19.99
C CYS A 267 -6.61 -23.02 -20.23
N SER A 268 -6.38 -23.82 -19.19
CA SER A 268 -5.67 -25.11 -19.25
C SER A 268 -6.60 -26.33 -19.33
N ALA A 269 -7.92 -26.12 -19.30
CA ALA A 269 -8.97 -27.14 -19.48
C ALA A 269 -9.51 -27.14 -20.92
#